data_AF-A0A6U5DTV3-F1
#
_entry.id   AF-A0A6U5DTV3-F1
#
_cell.length_a   1.000
_cell.length_b   1.000
_cell.length_c   1.000
_cell.angle_alpha   90.00
_cell.angle_beta   90.00
_cell.angle_gamma   90.00
#
_symmetry.space_group_name_H-M   'P 1'
#
loop_
_entity.id
_entity.type
_entity.pdbx_description
1 polymer ?
#
loop_
_entity_poly.entity_id
_entity_poly.type
_entity_poly.pdbx_seq_one_letter_code
_entity_poly.pdbx_strand_id
1 'polypeptide(L)'
;MEIFASAYGAEVGNVACQFIPHGGIFVCGGLTPKNMHLIEGPGSPFMTAYNDKGRLSKLVKDIPVFAVMVEDLGLRGARYVAAREYSRLVDGEPGNDEAVPATAATEEASPSPKEGNPYLWAAGGAAAALALVSIFGKKR
;
A
#
# COMPACT_ATOMS: atom_id res chain seq x y z
N MET A 1 -1.55 -14.18 21.39
CA MET A 1 -1.32 -13.43 20.14
C MET A 1 -1.95 -12.03 20.13
N GLU A 2 -3.06 -11.82 20.84
CA GLU A 2 -3.72 -10.51 21.01
C GLU A 2 -2.77 -9.37 21.44
N ILE A 3 -1.94 -9.60 22.47
CA ILE A 3 -0.98 -8.59 22.99
C ILE A 3 0.02 -8.15 21.91
N PHE A 4 0.46 -9.07 21.04
CA PHE A 4 1.35 -8.74 19.94
C PHE A 4 0.63 -7.89 18.89
N ALA A 5 -0.57 -8.30 18.49
CA ALA A 5 -1.35 -7.57 17.48
C ALA A 5 -1.72 -6.15 17.96
N SER A 6 -2.08 -5.99 19.24
CA SER A 6 -2.39 -4.68 19.80
C SER A 6 -1.15 -3.79 19.93
N ALA A 7 -0.02 -4.32 20.40
CA ALA A 7 1.25 -3.57 20.45
C ALA A 7 1.70 -3.14 19.03
N TYR A 8 1.54 -4.02 18.04
CA TYR A 8 1.86 -3.74 16.65
C TYR A 8 0.97 -2.64 16.06
N GLY A 9 -0.35 -2.74 16.27
CA GLY A 9 -1.30 -1.70 15.86
C GLY A 9 -1.05 -0.37 16.54
N ALA A 10 -0.73 -0.38 17.84
CA ALA A 10 -0.39 0.82 18.58
C ALA A 10 0.85 1.51 18.00
N GLU A 11 1.88 0.76 17.62
CA GLU A 11 3.09 1.33 17.02
C GLU A 11 2.82 1.94 15.65
N VAL A 12 2.07 1.23 14.80
CA VAL A 12 1.66 1.75 13.47
C VAL A 12 0.85 3.04 13.62
N GLY A 13 -0.01 3.14 14.64
CA GLY A 13 -0.74 4.37 14.92
C GLY A 13 0.14 5.50 15.48
N ASN A 14 1.25 5.20 16.17
CA ASN A 14 2.22 6.21 16.57
C ASN A 14 2.96 6.78 15.35
N VAL A 15 3.37 5.91 14.43
CA VAL A 15 3.97 6.29 13.14
C VAL A 15 3.00 7.15 12.33
N ALA A 16 1.70 6.79 12.33
CA ALA A 16 0.66 7.60 11.67
C ALA A 16 0.61 9.04 12.24
N CYS A 17 0.66 9.18 13.57
CA CYS A 17 0.71 10.49 14.22
C CYS A 17 2.01 11.26 13.93
N GLN A 18 3.13 10.57 13.78
CA GLN A 18 4.43 11.19 13.57
C GLN A 18 4.60 11.74 12.16
N PHE A 19 4.18 10.99 11.14
CA PHE A 19 4.44 11.34 9.73
C PHE A 19 3.22 11.87 8.98
N ILE A 20 2.00 11.67 9.50
CA ILE A 20 0.73 12.02 8.86
C ILE A 20 0.72 11.58 7.37
N PRO A 21 0.92 10.28 7.08
CA PRO A 21 1.03 9.80 5.71
C PRO A 21 -0.34 9.79 5.02
N HIS A 22 -0.64 10.85 4.27
CA HIS A 22 -1.90 10.97 3.51
C HIS A 22 -2.06 9.88 2.43
N GLY A 23 -0.96 9.31 1.93
CA GLY A 23 -0.96 8.18 0.99
C GLY A 23 -1.24 6.83 1.65
N GLY A 24 -1.36 6.79 2.98
CA GLY A 24 -1.56 5.58 3.76
C GLY A 24 -0.28 4.91 4.25
N ILE A 25 -0.47 3.85 5.04
CA ILE A 25 0.60 3.07 5.65
C ILE A 25 0.56 1.65 5.11
N PHE A 26 1.71 1.15 4.67
CA PHE A 26 1.87 -0.23 4.19
C PHE A 26 2.51 -1.09 5.27
N VAL A 27 1.76 -2.08 5.73
CA VAL A 27 2.18 -3.05 6.73
C VAL A 27 2.74 -4.26 5.98
N CYS A 28 4.06 -4.40 6.01
CA CYS A 28 4.80 -5.41 5.24
C CYS A 28 5.50 -6.42 6.17
N GLY A 29 5.90 -7.56 5.60
CA GLY A 29 6.70 -8.57 6.29
C GLY A 29 5.98 -9.91 6.38
N GLY A 30 6.75 -10.99 6.61
CA GLY A 30 6.20 -12.36 6.61
C GLY A 30 5.18 -12.65 7.71
N LEU A 31 5.03 -11.77 8.71
CA LEU A 31 4.04 -11.89 9.77
C LEU A 31 2.66 -11.37 9.34
N THR A 32 2.58 -10.42 8.42
CA THR A 32 1.32 -9.80 7.99
C THR A 32 0.38 -10.79 7.29
N PRO A 33 0.78 -11.46 6.19
CA PRO A 33 -0.13 -12.36 5.47
C PRO A 33 -0.53 -13.58 6.31
N LYS A 34 0.35 -14.04 7.21
CA LYS A 34 0.11 -15.22 8.06
C LYS A 34 -0.85 -14.95 9.22
N ASN A 35 -1.00 -13.69 9.63
CA ASN A 35 -1.80 -13.30 10.79
C ASN A 35 -2.94 -12.35 10.41
N MET A 36 -3.48 -12.49 9.19
CA MET A 36 -4.49 -11.56 8.66
C MET A 36 -5.74 -11.47 9.56
N HIS A 37 -6.13 -12.58 10.20
CA HIS A 37 -7.23 -12.63 11.18
C HIS A 37 -7.06 -11.70 12.39
N LEU A 38 -5.83 -11.28 12.73
CA LEU A 38 -5.56 -10.35 13.84
C LEU A 38 -5.46 -8.89 13.40
N ILE A 39 -5.34 -8.66 12.09
CA ILE A 39 -5.11 -7.34 11.48
C ILE A 39 -6.39 -6.84 10.81
N GLU A 40 -7.07 -7.71 10.05
CA GLU A 40 -8.23 -7.37 9.24
C GLU A 40 -9.48 -7.11 10.09
N GLY A 41 -10.25 -6.09 9.70
CA GLY A 41 -11.55 -5.79 10.26
C GLY A 41 -11.54 -4.70 11.34
N PRO A 42 -12.65 -3.96 11.51
CA PRO A 42 -12.73 -2.80 12.41
C PRO A 42 -12.65 -3.15 13.90
N GLY A 43 -12.91 -4.42 14.26
CA GLY A 43 -12.83 -4.93 15.63
C GLY A 43 -11.56 -5.73 15.93
N SER A 44 -10.59 -5.77 15.00
CA SER A 44 -9.36 -6.53 15.23
C SER A 44 -8.53 -5.89 16.35
N PRO A 45 -7.74 -6.67 17.11
CA PRO A 45 -6.86 -6.12 18.15
C PRO A 45 -5.90 -5.07 17.60
N PHE A 46 -5.43 -5.27 16.36
CA PHE A 46 -4.57 -4.32 15.65
C PHE A 46 -5.30 -3.01 15.33
N MET A 47 -6.47 -3.06 14.68
CA MET A 47 -7.19 -1.85 14.26
C MET A 47 -7.75 -1.09 15.45
N THR A 48 -8.11 -1.79 16.52
CA THR A 48 -8.55 -1.17 17.77
C THR A 48 -7.41 -0.35 18.39
N ALA A 49 -6.21 -0.94 18.52
CA ALA A 49 -5.04 -0.25 19.07
C ALA A 49 -4.47 0.83 18.15
N TYR A 50 -4.58 0.66 16.83
CA TYR A 50 -4.20 1.66 15.83
C TYR A 50 -5.02 2.95 16.00
N ASN A 51 -6.33 2.81 16.20
CA ASN A 51 -7.25 3.93 16.37
C ASN A 51 -7.25 4.52 17.78
N ASP A 52 -6.64 3.85 18.77
CA ASP A 52 -6.55 4.33 20.15
C ASP A 52 -5.41 5.35 20.34
N LYS A 53 -5.67 6.59 19.91
CA LYS A 53 -4.75 7.73 19.97
C LYS A 53 -5.37 8.96 20.64
N GLY A 54 -6.42 8.74 21.42
CA GLY A 54 -7.16 9.77 22.15
C GLY A 54 -7.61 10.93 21.25
N ARG A 55 -7.08 12.14 21.50
CA ARG A 55 -7.45 13.34 20.73
C ARG A 55 -7.08 13.24 19.23
N LEU A 56 -6.07 12.45 18.89
CA LEU A 56 -5.59 12.28 17.52
C LEU A 56 -6.31 11.14 16.78
N SER A 57 -7.19 10.38 17.45
CA SER A 57 -7.92 9.27 16.84
C SER A 57 -8.72 9.66 15.60
N LYS A 58 -9.22 10.90 15.53
CA LYS A 58 -9.94 11.39 14.33
C LYS A 58 -9.01 11.53 13.13
N LEU A 59 -7.81 12.09 13.34
CA LEU A 59 -6.82 12.27 12.28
C LEU A 59 -6.31 10.91 11.76
N VAL A 60 -6.03 9.98 12.66
CA VAL A 60 -5.50 8.66 12.31
C VAL A 60 -6.53 7.79 11.57
N LYS A 61 -7.83 7.96 11.86
CA LYS A 61 -8.91 7.26 11.15
C LYS A 61 -8.98 7.57 9.66
N ASP A 62 -8.55 8.76 9.26
CA ASP A 62 -8.56 9.18 7.85
C ASP A 62 -7.38 8.60 7.06
N ILE A 63 -6.38 8.03 7.75
CA ILE A 63 -5.18 7.46 7.14
C ILE A 63 -5.46 5.98 6.81
N PRO A 64 -5.42 5.57 5.51
CA PRO A 64 -5.66 4.19 5.15
C PRO A 64 -4.46 3.30 5.51
N VAL A 65 -4.74 2.08 5.95
CA VAL A 65 -3.72 1.06 6.26
C VAL A 65 -3.87 -0.10 5.27
N PHE A 66 -2.78 -0.47 4.63
CA PHE A 66 -2.73 -1.52 3.62
C PHE A 66 -1.86 -2.68 4.11
N ALA A 67 -2.39 -3.89 4.10
CA ALA A 67 -1.62 -5.11 4.37
C ALA A 67 -1.01 -5.63 3.07
N VAL A 68 0.31 -5.79 3.02
CA VAL A 68 0.98 -6.36 1.83
C VAL A 68 1.03 -7.88 1.96
N MET A 69 0.34 -8.56 1.03
CA MET A 69 0.20 -10.03 1.03
C MET A 69 1.36 -10.76 0.36
N VAL A 70 2.23 -10.02 -0.33
CA VAL A 70 3.36 -10.56 -1.09
C VAL A 70 4.52 -10.90 -0.15
N GLU A 71 4.91 -12.17 -0.09
CA GLU A 71 6.00 -12.63 0.79
C GLU A 71 7.41 -12.31 0.25
N ASP A 72 7.57 -12.18 -1.07
CA ASP A 72 8.85 -11.90 -1.74
C ASP A 72 9.12 -10.40 -1.97
N LEU A 73 8.44 -9.52 -1.24
CA LEU A 73 8.52 -8.06 -1.42
C LEU A 73 9.97 -7.54 -1.39
N GLY A 74 10.79 -8.05 -0.48
CA GLY A 74 12.20 -7.66 -0.36
C GLY A 74 13.03 -8.03 -1.59
N LEU A 75 12.78 -9.21 -2.18
CA LEU A 75 13.48 -9.66 -3.40
C LEU A 75 13.07 -8.82 -4.61
N ARG A 76 11.77 -8.47 -4.73
CA ARG A 76 11.27 -7.59 -5.80
C ARG A 76 11.90 -6.20 -5.71
N GLY A 77 11.96 -5.63 -4.51
CA GLY A 77 12.63 -4.34 -4.27
C GLY A 77 14.10 -4.37 -4.65
N ALA A 78 14.83 -5.42 -4.25
CA ALA A 78 16.24 -5.60 -4.60
C ALA A 78 16.45 -5.69 -6.12
N ARG A 79 15.62 -6.49 -6.81
CA ARG A 79 15.65 -6.59 -8.27
C ARG A 79 15.37 -5.24 -8.94
N TYR A 80 14.35 -4.51 -8.46
CA TYR A 80 13.98 -3.21 -9.01
C TYR A 80 15.13 -2.20 -8.89
N VAL A 81 15.75 -2.11 -7.71
CA VAL A 81 16.90 -1.22 -7.48
C VAL A 81 18.07 -1.63 -8.37
N ALA A 82 18.42 -2.91 -8.43
CA ALA A 82 19.51 -3.39 -9.29
C ALA A 82 19.28 -3.08 -10.77
N ALA A 83 18.06 -3.28 -11.28
CA ALA A 83 17.71 -2.97 -12.66
C ALA A 83 17.75 -1.46 -12.93
N ARG A 84 17.30 -0.64 -11.98
CA ARG A 84 17.35 0.82 -12.08
C ARG A 84 18.79 1.33 -12.13
N GLU A 85 19.66 0.84 -11.24
CA GLU A 85 21.06 1.24 -11.23
C GLU A 85 21.81 0.74 -12.47
N TYR A 86 21.51 -0.48 -12.95
CA TYR A 86 22.08 -0.97 -14.21
C TYR A 86 21.68 -0.08 -15.40
N SER A 87 20.41 0.32 -15.49
CA SER A 87 19.93 1.21 -16.56
C SER A 87 20.64 2.57 -16.52
N ARG A 88 20.81 3.15 -15.32
CA ARG A 88 21.58 4.41 -15.14
C ARG A 88 23.01 4.32 -15.67
N LEU A 89 23.69 3.19 -15.44
CA LEU A 89 25.05 2.99 -15.94
C LEU A 89 25.11 2.81 -17.46
N VAL A 90 24.10 2.16 -18.06
CA VAL A 90 24.03 1.94 -19.51
C VAL A 90 23.64 3.21 -20.26
N ASP A 91 22.75 4.02 -19.69
CA ASP A 91 22.24 5.26 -20.31
C ASP A 91 23.19 6.46 -20.15
N GLY A 92 24.25 6.32 -19.34
CA GLY A 92 25.34 7.31 -19.26
C GLY A 92 25.05 8.56 -18.42
N GLU A 93 24.02 8.53 -17.56
CA GLU A 93 23.70 9.65 -16.68
C GLU A 93 24.67 9.67 -15.47
N PRO A 94 25.31 10.82 -15.14
CA PRO A 94 26.25 10.90 -14.03
C PRO A 94 25.52 10.67 -12.71
N GLY A 95 26.10 9.83 -11.86
CA GLY A 95 25.59 9.50 -10.54
C GLY A 95 25.46 10.76 -9.69
N ASN A 96 24.21 11.18 -9.46
CA ASN A 96 23.91 12.19 -8.46
C ASN A 96 23.66 11.45 -7.15
N ASP A 97 24.57 11.63 -6.19
CA ASP A 97 24.52 11.12 -4.81
C ASP A 97 23.36 11.70 -3.97
N GLU A 98 22.35 12.35 -4.58
CA GLU A 98 21.26 12.98 -3.85
C GLU A 98 19.87 12.66 -4.45
N ALA A 99 18.97 12.29 -3.54
CA ALA A 99 17.54 12.03 -3.68
C ALA A 99 17.14 10.77 -4.45
N VAL A 100 16.74 9.74 -3.68
CA VAL A 100 15.76 8.74 -4.13
C VAL A 100 14.43 9.49 -4.34
N PRO A 101 13.92 9.68 -5.57
CA PRO A 101 12.61 10.27 -5.73
C PRO A 101 11.57 9.27 -5.21
N ALA A 102 10.72 9.73 -4.29
CA ALA A 102 9.55 9.00 -3.77
C ALA A 102 8.43 8.91 -4.82
N THR A 103 8.78 8.62 -6.08
CA THR A 103 7.84 8.71 -7.20
C THR A 103 7.47 7.34 -7.73
N ALA A 104 6.16 7.14 -7.76
CA ALA A 104 5.41 6.12 -8.47
C ALA A 104 5.39 4.73 -7.81
N ALA A 105 4.40 4.56 -6.94
CA ALA A 105 3.46 3.45 -7.10
C ALA A 105 3.06 3.39 -8.59
N THR A 106 3.90 2.74 -9.39
CA THR A 106 3.56 2.39 -10.76
C THR A 106 2.75 1.14 -10.59
N GLU A 107 1.44 1.33 -10.73
CA GLU A 107 0.48 0.35 -11.20
C GLU A 107 1.21 -0.77 -11.96
N GLU A 108 1.39 -1.93 -11.32
CA GLU A 108 1.88 -3.12 -12.03
C GLU A 108 0.81 -3.44 -13.07
N ALA A 109 1.11 -3.06 -14.31
CA ALA A 109 0.35 -3.43 -15.48
C ALA A 109 0.07 -4.93 -15.42
N SER A 110 -1.21 -5.27 -15.29
CA SER A 110 -1.71 -6.62 -15.48
C SER A 110 -1.23 -7.11 -16.85
N PRO A 111 -0.66 -8.33 -16.97
CA PRO A 111 -0.25 -8.84 -18.26
C PRO A 111 -1.49 -9.00 -19.15
N SER A 112 -1.43 -8.41 -20.35
CA SER A 112 -2.45 -8.57 -21.38
C SER A 112 -2.74 -10.07 -21.63
N PRO A 113 -4.00 -10.51 -21.72
CA PRO A 113 -4.30 -11.92 -21.94
C PRO A 113 -3.96 -12.30 -23.38
N LYS A 114 -2.91 -13.10 -23.57
CA LYS A 114 -2.78 -13.89 -24.79
C LYS A 114 -3.70 -15.10 -24.67
N GLU A 115 -4.74 -15.06 -25.49
CA GLU A 115 -5.61 -16.13 -26.00
C GLU A 115 -5.54 -17.49 -25.29
N GLY A 116 -6.69 -17.93 -24.75
CA GLY A 116 -6.98 -19.36 -24.65
C GLY A 116 -7.46 -19.92 -23.31
N ASN A 117 -7.92 -19.11 -22.34
CA ASN A 117 -8.60 -19.66 -21.15
C ASN A 117 -10.09 -19.28 -21.09
N PRO A 118 -11.01 -20.21 -21.40
CA PRO A 118 -12.45 -19.95 -21.46
C PRO A 118 -13.17 -19.83 -20.10
N TYR A 119 -12.46 -19.86 -18.96
CA TYR A 119 -13.09 -19.90 -17.62
C TYR A 119 -13.07 -18.57 -16.82
N LEU A 120 -12.61 -17.45 -17.41
CA LEU A 120 -12.45 -16.18 -16.67
C LEU A 120 -13.67 -15.24 -16.64
N TRP A 121 -14.80 -15.61 -17.25
CA TRP A 121 -15.99 -14.75 -17.30
C TRP A 121 -17.10 -15.12 -16.28
N ALA A 122 -16.92 -16.21 -15.52
CA ALA A 122 -17.98 -16.76 -14.67
C ALA A 122 -18.08 -16.18 -13.24
N ALA A 123 -17.36 -15.10 -12.94
CA ALA A 123 -17.52 -14.37 -11.68
C ALA A 123 -17.68 -12.85 -11.93
N GLY A 124 -18.67 -12.47 -12.74
CA GLY A 124 -19.28 -11.14 -12.65
C GLY A 124 -19.89 -10.96 -11.25
N GLY A 125 -20.11 -9.76 -10.72
CA GLY A 125 -20.09 -8.43 -11.29
C GLY A 125 -21.03 -7.57 -10.44
N ALA A 126 -20.60 -6.37 -10.01
CA ALA A 126 -21.49 -5.30 -9.57
C ALA A 126 -20.74 -3.95 -9.58
N ALA A 127 -21.30 -2.98 -10.31
CA ALA A 127 -21.06 -1.54 -10.27
C ALA A 127 -19.66 -1.07 -10.77
N ALA A 128 -19.47 -0.45 -11.93
CA ALA A 128 -20.37 0.43 -12.68
C ALA A 128 -21.09 1.46 -11.78
N ALA A 129 -20.34 2.33 -11.11
CA ALA A 129 -20.86 3.61 -10.66
C ALA A 129 -19.73 4.65 -10.55
N LEU A 130 -19.91 5.76 -11.26
CA LEU A 130 -19.31 7.08 -11.02
C LEU A 130 -17.96 7.40 -11.69
N ALA A 131 -17.92 7.19 -13.01
CA ALA A 131 -17.24 8.10 -13.93
C ALA A 131 -17.98 9.46 -14.07
N LEU A 132 -18.26 10.17 -12.97
CA LEU A 132 -19.16 11.35 -13.00
C LEU A 132 -18.75 12.56 -12.15
N VAL A 133 -17.45 12.87 -12.02
CA VAL A 133 -17.01 14.22 -11.59
C VAL A 133 -15.82 14.70 -12.44
N SER A 134 -16.03 14.74 -13.76
CA SER A 134 -15.26 15.57 -14.70
C SER A 134 -16.04 16.84 -15.11
N ILE A 135 -17.06 17.21 -14.32
CA ILE A 135 -17.93 18.37 -14.58
C ILE A 135 -18.03 19.19 -13.29
N PHE A 136 -17.00 19.96 -12.95
CA PHE A 136 -17.06 21.31 -12.34
C PHE A 136 -15.66 21.71 -11.86
N GLY A 137 -14.95 22.51 -12.67
CA GLY A 137 -13.63 23.01 -12.28
C GLY A 137 -12.91 23.81 -13.36
N LYS A 138 -13.64 24.62 -14.16
CA LYS A 138 -13.05 25.59 -15.09
C LYS A 138 -13.33 27.02 -14.59
N LYS A 139 -12.26 27.82 -14.54
CA LYS A 139 -12.15 29.29 -14.36
C LYS A 139 -12.20 29.85 -12.92
N ARG A 140 -11.03 30.27 -12.44
CA ARG A 140 -10.57 31.65 -12.69
C ARG A 140 -9.22 31.60 -13.38
#